data_AF-A0A7U9WT66-F1
#
_entry.id   AF-A0A7U9WT66-F1
#
_cell.length_a   1.000
_cell.length_b   1.000
_cell.length_c   1.000
_cell.angle_alpha   90.00
_cell.angle_beta   90.00
_cell.angle_gamma   90.00
#
_symmetry.space_group_name_H-M   'P 1'
#
loop_
_entity.id
_entity.type
_entity.pdbx_description
1 polymer ?
#
loop_
_entity_poly.entity_id
_entity_poly.type
_entity_poly.pdbx_seq_one_letter_code
_entity_poly.pdbx_strand_id
1 'polypeptide(L)'
;MSGKNVDIVLEEAYHWKNIKSKTFDCVVCGQMLEHDEFFWLTMLEIKRIMKHGGLCCIIAPSSGPEHRYPVDCYRYYPDGLRAAARYAGLEVLEAFAQWNESIYPDMNSEWRDCILVCRRNNDNFWGDLKFSIRHWMLNVSSRSVCDNDYGNKYIQETTWTSPLPELSTAIYFNTGGGYNDEQMERHKVKTYQHFNRRYQVPDGCQVVRYDPIEGHRCIVRNLIVLVSTERLNNEEFKINGEKTSTGVYLFMDTTKPRIFIPLMKSAEWINIEADISFLG
;
A
#
# COMPACT_ATOMS: atom_id res chain seq x y z
N MET A 1 -0.37 -1.27 17.42
CA MET A 1 -0.14 -0.03 18.18
C MET A 1 -0.60 1.16 17.36
N SER A 2 -0.87 2.32 17.97
CA SER A 2 -1.12 3.57 17.23
C SER A 2 0.18 4.10 16.62
N GLY A 3 0.08 4.85 15.53
CA GLY A 3 1.23 5.35 14.78
C GLY A 3 0.84 6.30 13.66
N LYS A 4 1.83 6.86 12.95
CA LYS A 4 1.56 7.69 11.76
C LYS A 4 0.91 6.85 10.67
N ASN A 5 -0.20 7.33 10.09
CA ASN A 5 -1.06 6.62 9.13
C ASN A 5 -1.81 5.40 9.71
N VAL A 6 -2.00 5.35 11.03
CA VAL A 6 -2.87 4.37 11.68
C VAL A 6 -4.11 5.09 12.18
N ASP A 7 -5.21 4.99 11.44
CA ASP A 7 -6.50 5.56 11.83
C ASP A 7 -7.27 4.64 12.79
N ILE A 8 -7.07 3.33 12.65
CA ILE A 8 -7.79 2.31 13.41
C ILE A 8 -6.79 1.32 13.99
N VAL A 9 -6.85 1.12 15.31
CA VAL A 9 -6.14 0.06 16.02
C VAL A 9 -7.17 -0.96 16.46
N LEU A 10 -6.97 -2.23 16.12
CA LEU A 10 -7.85 -3.31 16.53
C LEU A 10 -7.79 -3.52 18.05
N GLU A 11 -8.96 -3.69 18.67
CA GLU A 11 -9.08 -4.04 20.09
C GLU A 11 -8.94 -5.55 20.33
N GLU A 12 -9.49 -6.35 19.41
CA GLU A 12 -9.46 -7.81 19.43
C GLU A 12 -8.90 -8.32 18.07
N ALA A 13 -7.93 -9.24 18.11
CA ALA A 13 -7.22 -9.70 16.91
C ALA A 13 -8.15 -10.41 15.90
N TYR A 14 -9.11 -11.19 16.39
CA TYR A 14 -10.01 -12.02 15.57
C TYR A 14 -11.44 -11.48 15.48
N HIS A 15 -11.69 -10.26 15.99
CA HIS A 15 -13.02 -9.67 16.00
C HIS A 15 -12.98 -8.15 15.89
N TRP A 16 -13.10 -7.64 14.66
CA TRP A 16 -12.83 -6.22 14.37
C TRP A 16 -14.08 -5.36 14.58
N LYS A 17 -14.59 -5.32 15.81
CA LYS A 17 -15.84 -4.62 16.20
C LYS A 17 -15.84 -3.13 15.83
N ASN A 18 -14.67 -2.51 15.87
CA ASN A 18 -14.46 -1.10 15.55
C ASN A 18 -14.48 -0.80 14.03
N ILE A 19 -14.57 -1.83 13.19
CA ILE A 19 -14.65 -1.69 11.73
C ILE A 19 -16.02 -2.17 11.25
N LYS A 20 -16.75 -1.32 10.53
CA LYS A 20 -18.05 -1.68 9.93
C LYS A 20 -17.85 -2.66 8.76
N SER A 21 -18.84 -3.52 8.54
CA SER A 21 -18.86 -4.40 7.37
C SER A 21 -18.94 -3.57 6.08
N LYS A 22 -18.36 -4.08 4.98
CA LYS A 22 -18.38 -3.44 3.65
C LYS A 22 -17.87 -1.99 3.63
N THR A 23 -16.74 -1.75 4.30
CA THR A 23 -16.12 -0.44 4.41
C THR A 23 -15.05 -0.21 3.33
N PHE A 24 -14.23 -1.21 3.02
CA PHE A 24 -13.03 -1.02 2.20
C PHE A 24 -13.16 -1.63 0.81
N ASP A 25 -12.67 -0.92 -0.19
CA ASP A 25 -12.59 -1.37 -1.58
C ASP A 25 -11.33 -2.24 -1.84
N CYS A 26 -10.30 -2.07 -1.02
CA CYS A 26 -9.05 -2.82 -1.10
C CYS A 26 -8.54 -3.16 0.32
N VAL A 27 -8.01 -4.37 0.50
CA VAL A 27 -7.35 -4.83 1.73
C VAL A 27 -5.98 -5.41 1.38
N VAL A 28 -4.92 -4.92 2.02
CA VAL A 28 -3.57 -5.48 1.87
C VAL A 28 -3.11 -6.02 3.21
N CYS A 29 -2.67 -7.27 3.23
CA CYS A 29 -2.11 -7.93 4.40
C CYS A 29 -0.73 -8.46 4.03
N GLY A 30 0.33 -7.84 4.54
CA GLY A 30 1.70 -8.28 4.31
C GLY A 30 2.32 -8.87 5.57
N GLN A 31 2.95 -10.03 5.42
CA GLN A 31 3.83 -10.69 6.41
C GLN A 31 3.28 -10.55 7.83
N MET A 32 2.06 -11.04 7.99
CA MET A 32 1.31 -11.06 9.24
C MET A 32 0.65 -12.41 9.47
N LEU A 33 0.12 -13.06 8.41
CA LEU A 33 -0.61 -14.33 8.52
C LEU A 33 0.24 -15.48 9.08
N GLU A 34 1.57 -15.43 8.95
CA GLU A 34 2.51 -16.37 9.56
C GLU A 34 2.50 -16.27 11.08
N HIS A 35 2.19 -15.10 11.64
CA HIS A 35 2.07 -14.84 13.07
C HIS A 35 0.61 -14.88 13.56
N ASP A 36 -0.31 -15.36 12.72
CA ASP A 36 -1.74 -15.47 13.00
C ASP A 36 -2.12 -16.94 13.24
N GLU A 37 -2.33 -17.32 14.50
CA GLU A 37 -2.72 -18.68 14.90
C GLU A 37 -4.07 -19.13 14.33
N PHE A 38 -4.99 -18.18 14.15
CA PHE A 38 -6.38 -18.46 13.78
C PHE A 38 -6.74 -17.74 12.49
N PHE A 39 -5.85 -17.80 11.49
CA PHE A 39 -5.95 -17.04 10.25
C PHE A 39 -7.29 -17.22 9.52
N TRP A 40 -7.98 -18.34 9.71
CA TRP A 40 -9.31 -18.55 9.14
C TRP A 40 -10.38 -17.60 9.69
N LEU A 41 -10.27 -17.16 10.95
CA LEU A 41 -11.12 -16.12 11.54
C LEU A 41 -10.76 -14.75 10.96
N THR A 42 -9.47 -14.45 10.85
CA THR A 42 -8.96 -13.25 10.18
C THR A 42 -9.46 -13.15 8.74
N MET A 43 -9.42 -14.24 7.96
CA MET A 43 -9.95 -14.27 6.59
C MET A 43 -11.46 -13.98 6.53
N LEU A 44 -12.22 -14.39 7.54
CA LEU A 44 -13.65 -14.08 7.63
C LEU A 44 -13.86 -12.59 7.95
N GLU A 45 -13.08 -12.00 8.85
CA GLU A 45 -13.11 -10.56 9.14
C GLU A 45 -12.68 -9.73 7.91
N ILE A 46 -11.63 -10.16 7.19
CA ILE A 46 -11.22 -9.57 5.90
C ILE A 46 -12.41 -9.55 4.93
N LYS A 47 -13.06 -10.70 4.68
CA LYS A 47 -14.24 -10.72 3.82
C LYS A 47 -15.31 -9.76 4.32
N ARG A 48 -15.61 -9.76 5.64
CA ARG A 48 -16.66 -8.93 6.24
C ARG A 48 -16.47 -7.45 5.95
N ILE A 49 -15.25 -6.92 6.12
CA ILE A 49 -14.95 -5.49 5.97
C ILE A 49 -14.82 -5.06 4.50
N MET A 50 -14.58 -5.99 3.57
CA MET A 50 -14.53 -5.69 2.14
C MET A 50 -15.92 -5.37 1.58
N LYS A 51 -16.00 -4.37 0.70
CA LYS A 51 -17.18 -4.12 -0.15
C LYS A 51 -17.31 -5.22 -1.21
N HIS A 52 -18.51 -5.37 -1.78
CA HIS A 52 -18.72 -6.24 -2.94
C HIS A 52 -17.85 -5.80 -4.11
N GLY A 53 -17.18 -6.74 -4.76
CA GLY A 53 -16.20 -6.47 -5.82
C GLY A 53 -14.84 -5.97 -5.32
N GLY A 54 -14.68 -5.71 -4.02
CA GLY A 54 -13.42 -5.27 -3.43
C GLY A 54 -12.32 -6.31 -3.54
N LEU A 55 -11.06 -5.86 -3.60
CA LEU A 55 -9.88 -6.71 -3.77
C LEU A 55 -9.14 -6.90 -2.45
N CYS A 56 -8.50 -8.06 -2.30
CA CYS A 56 -7.59 -8.33 -1.21
C CYS A 56 -6.30 -8.96 -1.73
N CYS A 57 -5.17 -8.41 -1.28
CA CYS A 57 -3.84 -8.95 -1.51
C CYS A 57 -3.25 -9.42 -0.18
N ILE A 58 -2.85 -10.69 -0.12
CA ILE A 58 -2.19 -11.30 1.02
C ILE A 58 -0.80 -11.73 0.60
N ILE A 59 0.20 -11.37 1.40
CA ILE A 59 1.60 -11.75 1.23
C ILE A 59 2.00 -12.44 2.54
N ALA A 60 2.48 -13.67 2.47
CA ALA A 60 2.94 -14.43 3.63
C ALA A 60 4.11 -15.34 3.24
N PRO A 61 5.08 -15.59 4.14
CA PRO A 61 6.27 -16.36 3.81
C PRO A 61 5.94 -17.83 3.50
N SER A 62 6.61 -18.42 2.49
CA SER A 62 6.55 -19.86 2.21
C SER A 62 7.71 -20.65 2.83
N SER A 63 8.73 -19.94 3.33
CA SER A 63 10.00 -20.48 3.81
C SER A 63 10.60 -19.55 4.87
N GLY A 64 11.80 -19.86 5.36
CA GLY A 64 12.55 -19.06 6.33
C GLY A 64 12.52 -19.67 7.73
N PRO A 65 13.52 -19.34 8.56
CA PRO A 65 13.63 -19.86 9.92
C PRO A 65 12.46 -19.39 10.80
N GLU A 66 12.21 -20.11 11.89
CA GLU A 66 11.24 -19.68 12.89
C GLU A 66 11.70 -18.36 13.54
N HIS A 67 10.82 -17.37 13.61
CA HIS A 67 11.07 -16.08 14.22
C HIS A 67 9.83 -15.57 14.98
N ARG A 68 9.81 -15.75 16.28
CA ARG A 68 8.61 -15.49 17.09
C ARG A 68 8.41 -14.02 17.43
N TYR A 69 7.25 -13.47 17.06
CA TYR A 69 6.84 -12.10 17.42
C TYR A 69 5.31 -11.94 17.58
N PRO A 70 4.63 -12.52 18.59
CA PRO A 70 5.14 -13.38 19.68
C PRO A 70 5.09 -14.89 19.37
N VAL A 71 4.39 -15.26 18.32
CA VAL A 71 4.24 -16.63 17.79
C VAL A 71 4.73 -16.65 16.35
N ASP A 72 4.99 -17.83 15.81
CA ASP A 72 5.31 -18.02 14.39
C ASP A 72 4.72 -19.37 13.99
N CYS A 73 3.59 -19.31 13.31
CA CYS A 73 2.60 -20.40 13.23
C CYS A 73 2.68 -21.15 11.91
N TYR A 74 2.88 -20.43 10.81
CA TYR A 74 2.64 -20.98 9.47
C TYR A 74 3.64 -20.50 8.43
N ARG A 75 3.95 -21.41 7.51
CA ARG A 75 4.51 -21.10 6.20
C ARG A 75 3.47 -21.46 5.15
N TYR A 76 3.20 -20.54 4.24
CA TYR A 76 2.09 -20.66 3.31
C TYR A 76 2.56 -21.03 1.93
N TYR A 77 1.98 -22.09 1.37
CA TYR A 77 2.07 -22.37 -0.05
C TYR A 77 0.84 -21.81 -0.79
N PRO A 78 0.92 -21.63 -2.12
CA PRO A 78 -0.18 -21.06 -2.90
C PRO A 78 -1.51 -21.77 -2.66
N ASP A 79 -1.52 -23.10 -2.59
CA ASP A 79 -2.75 -23.86 -2.37
C ASP A 79 -3.34 -23.69 -0.97
N GLY A 80 -2.49 -23.45 0.03
CA GLY A 80 -2.91 -23.10 1.39
C GLY A 80 -3.64 -21.77 1.42
N LEU A 81 -3.08 -20.73 0.77
CA LEU A 81 -3.74 -19.43 0.66
C LEU A 81 -5.03 -19.51 -0.16
N ARG A 82 -5.05 -20.27 -1.26
CA ARG A 82 -6.27 -20.52 -2.03
C ARG A 82 -7.36 -21.17 -1.17
N ALA A 83 -6.99 -22.14 -0.34
CA ALA A 83 -7.93 -22.79 0.58
C ALA A 83 -8.46 -21.80 1.62
N ALA A 84 -7.61 -20.94 2.18
CA ALA A 84 -8.02 -19.89 3.12
C ALA A 84 -9.03 -18.90 2.50
N ALA A 85 -8.77 -18.45 1.27
CA ALA A 85 -9.69 -17.59 0.53
C ALA A 85 -11.05 -18.26 0.28
N ARG A 86 -11.03 -19.52 -0.19
CA ARG A 86 -12.26 -20.29 -0.42
C ARG A 86 -13.03 -20.54 0.88
N TYR A 87 -12.34 -20.78 1.99
CA TYR A 87 -12.97 -20.96 3.30
C TYR A 87 -13.78 -19.74 3.72
N ALA A 88 -13.25 -18.54 3.48
CA ALA A 88 -13.96 -17.28 3.70
C ALA A 88 -15.06 -17.02 2.64
N GLY A 89 -15.00 -17.69 1.48
CA GLY A 89 -15.91 -17.46 0.37
C GLY A 89 -15.52 -16.22 -0.44
N LEU A 90 -14.22 -16.03 -0.64
CA LEU A 90 -13.62 -15.07 -1.57
C LEU A 90 -13.29 -15.78 -2.89
N GLU A 91 -13.45 -15.08 -4.01
CA GLU A 91 -13.00 -15.52 -5.33
C GLU A 91 -11.48 -15.39 -5.40
N VAL A 92 -10.77 -16.50 -5.65
CA VAL A 92 -9.33 -16.47 -5.92
C VAL A 92 -9.13 -15.95 -7.33
N LEU A 93 -8.37 -14.87 -7.48
CA LEU A 93 -7.95 -14.36 -8.78
C LEU A 93 -6.58 -14.91 -9.16
N GLU A 94 -5.65 -14.92 -8.21
CA GLU A 94 -4.28 -15.38 -8.43
C GLU A 94 -3.65 -15.86 -7.12
N ALA A 95 -2.78 -16.87 -7.19
CA ALA A 95 -1.89 -17.20 -6.08
C ALA A 95 -0.60 -17.84 -6.59
N PHE A 96 0.55 -17.38 -6.13
CA PHE A 96 1.85 -17.91 -6.50
C PHE A 96 2.85 -17.68 -5.38
N ALA A 97 3.93 -18.44 -5.38
CA ALA A 97 5.04 -18.24 -4.47
C ALA A 97 6.29 -17.90 -5.28
N GLN A 98 7.11 -17.02 -4.71
CA GLN A 98 8.39 -16.67 -5.27
C GLN A 98 9.39 -17.79 -4.97
N TRP A 99 9.49 -18.75 -5.88
CA TRP A 99 10.44 -19.87 -5.77
C TRP A 99 11.84 -19.54 -6.26
N ASN A 100 11.97 -18.59 -7.18
CA ASN A 100 13.24 -18.26 -7.84
C ASN A 100 14.15 -17.39 -6.97
N GLU A 101 15.45 -17.65 -7.09
CA GLU A 101 16.55 -16.95 -6.41
C GLU A 101 16.67 -15.50 -6.91
N SER A 102 16.76 -14.55 -5.98
CA SER A 102 17.10 -13.12 -6.17
C SER A 102 16.40 -12.38 -7.33
N ILE A 103 15.21 -11.80 -7.09
CA ILE A 103 14.64 -10.78 -8.02
C ILE A 103 15.57 -9.55 -8.12
N TYR A 104 16.33 -9.28 -7.06
CA TYR A 104 17.32 -8.22 -7.00
C TYR A 104 18.68 -8.79 -6.55
N PRO A 105 19.81 -8.24 -7.03
CA PRO A 105 21.16 -8.72 -6.69
C PRO A 105 21.43 -8.81 -5.17
N ASP A 106 20.79 -7.93 -4.39
CA ASP A 106 21.02 -7.80 -2.95
C ASP A 106 19.87 -8.32 -2.07
N MET A 107 18.84 -8.95 -2.67
CA MET A 107 17.71 -9.49 -1.92
C MET A 107 17.88 -10.98 -1.64
N ASN A 108 18.05 -11.32 -0.36
CA ASN A 108 17.95 -12.70 0.09
C ASN A 108 16.50 -13.21 -0.03
N SER A 109 16.25 -14.17 -0.93
CA SER A 109 14.93 -14.80 -1.15
C SER A 109 14.64 -15.95 -0.17
N GLU A 110 15.17 -15.90 1.05
CA GLU A 110 15.04 -16.95 2.07
C GLU A 110 13.59 -17.23 2.48
N TRP A 111 12.77 -16.17 2.58
CA TRP A 111 11.36 -16.24 2.98
C TRP A 111 10.43 -16.78 1.89
N ARG A 112 10.82 -16.65 0.62
CA ARG A 112 10.07 -17.14 -0.56
C ARG A 112 8.59 -16.76 -0.50
N ASP A 113 8.30 -15.46 -0.45
CA ASP A 113 6.94 -14.99 -0.18
C ASP A 113 5.90 -15.58 -1.13
N CYS A 114 4.78 -16.02 -0.55
CA CYS A 114 3.58 -16.43 -1.26
C CYS A 114 2.61 -15.26 -1.31
N ILE A 115 2.08 -15.00 -2.50
CA ILE A 115 1.10 -13.96 -2.77
C ILE A 115 -0.24 -14.62 -3.12
N LEU A 116 -1.33 -14.07 -2.60
CA LEU A 116 -2.71 -14.34 -2.98
C LEU A 116 -3.39 -13.03 -3.32
N VAL A 117 -4.01 -12.98 -4.50
CA VAL A 117 -4.96 -11.93 -4.88
C VAL A 117 -6.35 -12.56 -4.96
N CYS A 118 -7.30 -11.99 -4.24
CA CYS A 118 -8.68 -12.46 -4.21
C CYS A 118 -9.68 -11.31 -4.21
N ARG A 119 -10.94 -11.61 -4.50
CA ARG A 119 -12.04 -10.65 -4.61
C ARG A 119 -13.21 -11.07 -3.75
N ARG A 120 -13.90 -10.09 -3.15
CA ARG A 120 -15.22 -10.34 -2.54
C ARG A 120 -16.27 -10.46 -3.64
N ASN A 121 -16.97 -11.59 -3.66
CA ASN A 121 -18.08 -11.83 -4.58
C ASN A 121 -19.19 -10.78 -4.43
N ASN A 122 -19.90 -10.55 -5.54
CA ASN A 122 -21.18 -9.84 -5.55
C ASN A 122 -22.29 -10.79 -5.04
N ASP A 123 -22.17 -11.20 -3.78
CA ASP A 123 -23.15 -12.04 -3.09
C ASP A 123 -24.51 -11.31 -3.06
N ASN A 124 -25.59 -12.04 -3.37
CA ASN A 124 -26.94 -11.52 -3.18
C ASN A 124 -27.28 -11.43 -1.68
N PHE A 125 -28.42 -10.81 -1.36
CA PHE A 125 -28.88 -10.64 0.03
C PHE A 125 -28.81 -11.93 0.87
N TRP A 126 -29.24 -13.07 0.32
CA TRP A 126 -29.26 -14.34 1.03
C TRP A 126 -27.86 -14.91 1.28
N GLY A 127 -26.95 -14.79 0.30
CA GLY A 127 -25.55 -15.18 0.46
C GLY A 127 -24.87 -14.38 1.55
N ASP A 128 -25.12 -13.08 1.57
CA ASP A 128 -24.57 -12.16 2.55
C ASP A 128 -25.15 -12.37 3.96
N LEU A 129 -26.45 -12.65 4.06
CA LEU A 129 -27.09 -13.02 5.32
C LEU A 129 -26.52 -14.34 5.87
N LYS A 130 -26.39 -15.37 5.01
CA LYS A 130 -25.80 -16.66 5.39
C LYS A 130 -24.36 -16.50 5.88
N PHE A 131 -23.56 -15.70 5.18
CA PHE A 131 -22.21 -15.36 5.62
C PHE A 131 -22.23 -14.66 6.98
N SER A 132 -23.08 -13.64 7.14
CA SER A 132 -23.18 -12.86 8.39
C SER A 132 -23.55 -13.72 9.59
N ILE A 133 -24.50 -14.65 9.43
CA ILE A 133 -24.89 -15.59 10.49
C ILE A 133 -23.73 -16.54 10.82
N ARG A 134 -23.09 -17.14 9.81
CA ARG A 134 -21.92 -18.02 10.01
C ARG A 134 -20.80 -17.30 10.75
N HIS A 135 -20.45 -16.11 10.28
CA HIS A 135 -19.42 -15.25 10.87
C HIS A 135 -19.75 -14.94 12.33
N TRP A 136 -20.98 -14.50 12.62
CA TRP A 136 -21.41 -14.22 13.98
C TRP A 136 -21.32 -15.45 14.90
N MET A 137 -21.79 -16.62 14.45
CA MET A 137 -21.69 -17.87 15.23
C MET A 137 -20.25 -18.23 15.54
N LEU A 138 -19.35 -18.14 14.55
CA LEU A 138 -17.93 -18.41 14.75
C LEU A 138 -17.34 -17.44 15.77
N ASN A 139 -17.57 -16.14 15.62
CA ASN A 139 -17.09 -15.12 16.56
C ASN A 139 -17.59 -15.36 17.99
N VAL A 140 -18.84 -15.80 18.17
CA VAL A 140 -19.37 -16.14 19.50
C VAL A 140 -18.67 -17.37 20.06
N SER A 141 -18.49 -18.42 19.25
CA SER A 141 -17.87 -19.68 19.68
C SER A 141 -16.37 -19.58 19.93
N SER A 142 -15.68 -18.59 19.32
CA SER A 142 -14.24 -18.43 19.37
C SER A 142 -13.78 -17.26 20.25
N ARG A 143 -14.66 -16.66 21.07
CA ARG A 143 -14.30 -15.48 21.88
C ARG A 143 -13.04 -15.68 22.73
N SER A 144 -12.87 -16.86 23.31
CA SER A 144 -11.74 -17.16 24.18
C SER A 144 -10.38 -17.06 23.49
N VAL A 145 -10.32 -17.15 22.15
CA VAL A 145 -9.05 -17.03 21.42
C VAL A 145 -8.55 -15.58 21.37
N CYS A 146 -9.40 -14.58 21.60
CA CYS A 146 -8.99 -13.18 21.72
C CYS A 146 -8.36 -12.87 23.09
N ASP A 147 -8.55 -13.74 24.08
CA ASP A 147 -8.09 -13.55 25.46
C ASP A 147 -6.69 -14.17 25.71
N ASN A 148 -6.07 -14.76 24.67
CA ASN A 148 -4.73 -15.34 24.79
C ASN A 148 -3.68 -14.25 25.01
N ASP A 149 -3.12 -14.20 26.22
CA ASP A 149 -1.94 -13.40 26.53
C ASP A 149 -0.69 -14.25 26.28
N TYR A 150 0.10 -13.90 25.26
CA TYR A 150 1.30 -14.64 24.92
C TYR A 150 2.48 -14.36 25.87
N GLY A 151 2.29 -13.59 26.95
CA GLY A 151 3.22 -13.41 28.07
C GLY A 151 4.52 -12.67 27.73
N ASN A 152 4.92 -12.67 26.45
CA ASN A 152 6.07 -11.99 25.92
C ASN A 152 5.60 -10.71 25.23
N LYS A 153 5.69 -9.59 25.94
CA LYS A 153 5.78 -8.27 25.30
C LYS A 153 7.15 -8.19 24.65
N TYR A 154 7.27 -8.67 23.41
CA TYR A 154 8.39 -8.30 22.57
C TYR A 154 8.26 -6.81 22.31
N ILE A 155 9.02 -6.01 23.06
CA ILE A 155 9.34 -4.65 22.63
C ILE A 155 10.20 -4.85 21.40
N GLN A 156 9.67 -4.50 20.23
CA GLN A 156 10.47 -4.47 19.02
C GLN A 156 11.50 -3.35 19.21
N GLU A 157 12.66 -3.68 19.77
CA GLU A 157 13.87 -2.96 19.42
C GLU A 157 14.15 -3.35 17.97
N THR A 158 13.65 -2.56 17.03
CA THR A 158 14.06 -2.64 15.63
C THR A 158 15.57 -2.43 15.59
N THR A 159 16.35 -3.50 15.68
CA THR A 159 17.80 -3.49 15.44
C THR A 159 18.09 -3.25 13.96
N TRP A 160 17.13 -3.55 13.08
CA TRP A 160 17.07 -3.06 11.73
C TRP A 160 16.50 -1.64 11.69
N THR A 161 17.34 -0.68 12.07
CA THR A 161 17.28 0.63 11.42
C THR A 161 18.18 0.55 10.21
N SER A 162 17.68 0.00 9.10
CA SER A 162 18.21 0.48 7.82
C SER A 162 18.07 2.00 7.89
N PRO A 163 19.17 2.77 7.81
CA PRO A 163 19.07 4.22 7.89
C PRO A 163 18.00 4.64 6.90
N LEU A 164 16.99 5.38 7.38
CA LEU A 164 15.92 5.87 6.50
C LEU A 164 16.62 6.51 5.30
N PRO A 165 16.35 6.03 4.07
CA PRO A 165 17.07 6.53 2.92
C PRO A 165 16.89 8.04 2.83
N GLU A 166 17.92 8.75 2.37
CA GLU A 166 17.77 10.17 2.08
C GLU A 166 16.83 10.33 0.89
N LEU A 167 15.56 10.64 1.17
CA LEU A 167 14.55 10.84 0.14
C LEU A 167 14.64 12.27 -0.41
N SER A 168 14.53 12.41 -1.72
CA SER A 168 14.46 13.71 -2.37
C SER A 168 13.46 13.73 -3.52
N THR A 169 12.80 14.86 -3.68
CA THR A 169 12.03 15.23 -4.87
C THR A 169 12.94 15.97 -5.84
N ALA A 170 12.65 15.87 -7.13
CA ALA A 170 13.23 16.75 -8.14
C ALA A 170 12.16 17.33 -9.06
N ILE A 171 12.42 18.52 -9.55
CA ILE A 171 11.62 19.16 -10.60
C ILE A 171 12.54 19.53 -11.76
N TYR A 172 12.05 19.32 -12.98
CA TYR A 172 12.75 19.62 -14.21
C TYR A 172 11.85 20.43 -15.13
N PHE A 173 12.43 21.37 -15.85
CA PHE A 173 11.74 22.24 -16.79
C PHE A 173 12.14 21.89 -18.22
N ASN A 174 11.18 21.86 -19.13
CA ASN A 174 11.42 21.67 -20.55
C ASN A 174 10.97 22.90 -21.34
N THR A 175 11.95 23.63 -21.88
CA THR A 175 11.76 24.86 -22.68
C THR A 175 11.77 24.60 -24.20
N GLY A 176 11.55 23.34 -24.63
CA GLY A 176 11.47 22.94 -26.05
C GLY A 176 12.69 22.15 -26.55
N GLY A 177 13.76 22.05 -25.76
CA GLY A 177 14.97 21.26 -26.06
C GLY A 177 15.11 19.94 -25.29
N GLY A 178 14.15 19.60 -24.43
CA GLY A 178 14.23 18.48 -23.48
C GLY A 178 14.36 18.96 -22.02
N TYR A 179 14.51 18.02 -21.09
CA TYR A 179 14.72 18.31 -19.68
C TYR A 179 16.22 18.55 -19.44
N ASN A 180 16.62 19.74 -19.02
CA ASN A 180 18.00 20.06 -18.70
C ASN A 180 18.25 19.89 -17.19
N ASP A 181 19.36 19.22 -16.82
CA ASP A 181 19.75 19.00 -15.43
C ASP A 181 20.27 20.28 -14.75
N GLU A 182 20.72 21.28 -15.52
CA GLU A 182 21.21 22.55 -14.97
C GLU A 182 20.13 23.42 -14.31
N GLN A 183 18.87 23.24 -14.71
CA GLN A 183 17.71 23.96 -14.16
C GLN A 183 16.90 23.11 -13.18
N MET A 184 17.44 21.95 -12.78
CA MET A 184 16.80 21.03 -11.86
C MET A 184 16.91 21.57 -10.42
N GLU A 185 15.79 21.59 -9.71
CA GLU A 185 15.78 21.82 -8.26
C GLU A 185 15.45 20.54 -7.50
N ARG A 186 16.27 20.21 -6.50
CA ARG A 186 16.11 19.03 -5.64
C ARG A 186 15.81 19.43 -4.20
N HIS A 187 14.86 18.75 -3.59
CA HIS A 187 14.47 19.02 -2.20
C HIS A 187 14.38 17.74 -1.38
N LYS A 188 15.01 17.73 -0.21
CA LYS A 188 14.86 16.63 0.75
C LYS A 188 13.41 16.54 1.21
N VAL A 189 12.90 15.31 1.24
CA VAL A 189 11.55 15.01 1.73
C VAL A 189 11.62 13.93 2.79
N LYS A 190 10.56 13.82 3.59
CA LYS A 190 10.35 12.69 4.49
C LYS A 190 9.08 11.99 4.07
N THR A 191 9.11 10.67 4.13
CA THR A 191 7.91 9.87 3.91
C THR A 191 6.81 10.26 4.90
N TYR A 192 5.56 10.26 4.44
CA TYR A 192 4.37 10.59 5.24
C TYR A 192 4.32 12.04 5.74
N GLN A 193 5.01 12.96 5.08
CA GLN A 193 4.86 14.39 5.30
C GLN A 193 4.18 15.05 4.10
N HIS A 194 3.36 16.05 4.38
CA HIS A 194 2.81 16.92 3.37
C HIS A 194 3.94 17.74 2.73
N PHE A 195 4.15 17.54 1.44
CA PHE A 195 5.07 18.30 0.64
C PHE A 195 4.35 19.52 0.06
N ASN A 196 4.91 20.71 0.24
CA ASN A 196 4.42 21.93 -0.38
C ASN A 196 5.62 22.81 -0.77
N ARG A 197 5.82 23.01 -2.07
CA ARG A 197 6.90 23.84 -2.60
C ARG A 197 6.48 24.61 -3.85
N ARG A 198 6.95 25.86 -3.91
CA ARG A 198 6.86 26.73 -5.07
C ARG A 198 8.21 26.83 -5.77
N TYR A 199 8.18 26.82 -7.09
CA TYR A 199 9.32 26.93 -7.98
C TYR A 199 9.10 28.07 -8.97
N GLN A 200 10.19 28.74 -9.35
CA GLN A 200 10.16 29.69 -10.47
C GLN A 200 10.19 28.89 -11.77
N VAL A 201 9.33 29.26 -12.72
CA VAL A 201 9.24 28.59 -14.02
C VAL A 201 10.03 29.41 -15.04
N PRO A 202 11.02 28.81 -15.73
CA PRO A 202 11.76 29.52 -16.77
C PRO A 202 10.87 29.93 -17.94
N ASP A 203 11.21 31.05 -18.58
CA ASP A 203 10.52 31.54 -19.77
C ASP A 203 10.50 30.48 -20.88
N GLY A 204 9.34 30.31 -21.51
CA GLY A 204 9.16 29.32 -22.58
C GLY A 204 9.05 27.87 -22.11
N CYS A 205 8.98 27.60 -20.80
CA CYS A 205 8.72 26.24 -20.29
C CYS A 205 7.34 25.74 -20.74
N GLN A 206 7.33 24.58 -21.40
CA GLN A 206 6.12 23.94 -21.94
C GLN A 206 5.64 22.78 -21.06
N VAL A 207 6.56 22.05 -20.44
CA VAL A 207 6.25 20.90 -19.59
C VAL A 207 7.19 20.87 -18.40
N VAL A 208 6.61 20.69 -17.22
CA VAL A 208 7.34 20.43 -15.98
C VAL A 208 7.33 18.93 -15.71
N ARG A 209 8.48 18.34 -15.43
CA ARG A 209 8.57 16.96 -14.91
C ARG A 209 8.84 17.02 -13.43
N TYR A 210 7.96 16.44 -12.64
CA TYR A 210 8.09 16.28 -11.20
C TYR A 210 8.37 14.83 -10.86
N ASP A 211 9.46 14.59 -10.14
CA ASP A 211 9.88 13.29 -9.66
C ASP A 211 9.61 13.25 -8.14
N PRO A 212 8.51 12.61 -7.67
CA PRO A 212 8.06 12.71 -6.27
C PRO A 212 9.02 12.11 -5.25
N ILE A 213 9.69 11.01 -5.59
CA ILE A 213 10.82 10.48 -4.83
C ILE A 213 11.81 9.85 -5.82
N GLU A 214 13.00 10.41 -5.93
CA GLU A 214 14.03 9.86 -6.81
C GLU A 214 14.61 8.56 -6.26
N GLY A 215 14.77 7.57 -7.14
CA GLY A 215 15.41 6.29 -6.83
C GLY A 215 14.52 5.31 -6.05
N HIS A 216 13.27 5.65 -5.75
CA HIS A 216 12.42 4.84 -4.90
C HIS A 216 10.98 4.76 -5.42
N ARG A 217 10.29 3.69 -5.00
CA ARG A 217 8.86 3.50 -5.21
C ARG A 217 8.09 4.42 -4.25
N CYS A 218 6.94 4.92 -4.70
CA CYS A 218 6.15 5.81 -3.87
C CYS A 218 4.66 5.79 -4.20
N ILE A 219 3.88 6.27 -3.25
CA ILE A 219 2.48 6.61 -3.41
C ILE A 219 2.35 8.13 -3.24
N VAL A 220 1.70 8.79 -4.20
CA VAL A 220 1.38 10.21 -4.12
C VAL A 220 -0.13 10.38 -3.97
N ARG A 221 -0.54 11.09 -2.93
CA ARG A 221 -1.95 11.40 -2.62
C ARG A 221 -2.16 12.90 -2.58
N ASN A 222 -3.42 13.32 -2.77
CA ASN A 222 -3.83 14.72 -2.64
C ASN A 222 -2.96 15.68 -3.46
N LEU A 223 -2.54 15.27 -4.67
CA LEU A 223 -1.72 16.10 -5.54
C LEU A 223 -2.51 17.35 -5.97
N ILE A 224 -2.00 18.52 -5.64
CA ILE A 224 -2.51 19.82 -6.08
C ILE A 224 -1.37 20.55 -6.77
N VAL A 225 -1.63 21.02 -7.99
CA VAL A 225 -0.68 21.82 -8.75
C VAL A 225 -1.32 23.16 -9.07
N LEU A 226 -0.69 24.24 -8.58
CA LEU A 226 -1.08 25.62 -8.84
C LEU A 226 -0.01 26.29 -9.70
N VAL A 227 -0.43 27.09 -10.67
CA VAL A 227 0.47 27.98 -11.41
C VAL A 227 0.04 29.43 -11.18
N SER A 228 0.86 30.38 -11.62
CA SER A 228 0.57 31.82 -11.48
C SER A 228 -0.81 32.25 -12.00
N THR A 229 -1.38 31.51 -12.95
CA THR A 229 -2.66 31.84 -13.60
C THR A 229 -3.85 31.07 -13.07
N GLU A 230 -3.67 29.82 -12.64
CA GLU A 230 -4.78 28.90 -12.32
C GLU A 230 -4.34 27.65 -11.55
N ARG A 231 -5.33 26.87 -11.09
CA ARG A 231 -5.11 25.49 -10.64
C ARG A 231 -5.18 24.55 -11.83
N LEU A 232 -4.19 23.68 -11.98
CA LEU A 232 -4.14 22.74 -13.09
C LEU A 232 -5.04 21.51 -12.83
N ASN A 233 -5.56 20.95 -13.93
CA ASN A 233 -6.34 19.72 -13.89
C ASN A 233 -5.41 18.49 -13.98
N ASN A 234 -5.43 17.69 -12.92
CA ASN A 234 -4.66 16.47 -12.80
C ASN A 234 -4.99 15.39 -13.85
N GLU A 235 -6.13 15.45 -14.55
CA GLU A 235 -6.45 14.50 -15.63
C GLU A 235 -5.56 14.65 -16.86
N GLU A 236 -4.95 15.81 -17.06
CA GLU A 236 -4.08 16.08 -18.20
C GLU A 236 -2.63 15.62 -17.95
N PHE A 237 -2.30 15.22 -16.73
CA PHE A 237 -0.95 14.85 -16.35
C PHE A 237 -0.63 13.45 -16.86
N LYS A 238 0.48 13.33 -17.59
CA LYS A 238 1.02 12.02 -17.97
C LYS A 238 1.89 11.51 -16.83
N ILE A 239 1.83 10.21 -16.55
CA ILE A 239 2.62 9.57 -15.50
C ILE A 239 3.22 8.27 -16.03
N ASN A 240 4.31 7.82 -15.41
CA ASN A 240 4.85 6.47 -15.59
C ASN A 240 4.53 5.57 -14.38
N GLY A 241 3.26 5.57 -14.00
CA GLY A 241 2.71 4.75 -12.92
C GLY A 241 1.22 4.57 -13.16
N GLU A 242 0.49 4.13 -12.13
CA GLU A 242 -0.95 3.93 -12.20
C GLU A 242 -1.69 5.03 -11.44
N LYS A 243 -2.73 5.60 -12.06
CA LYS A 243 -3.63 6.57 -11.42
C LYS A 243 -4.93 5.87 -11.08
N THR A 244 -5.29 5.84 -9.80
CA THR A 244 -6.57 5.29 -9.35
C THR A 244 -7.73 6.24 -9.67
N SER A 245 -8.95 5.72 -9.69
CA SER A 245 -10.18 6.53 -9.84
C SER A 245 -10.39 7.56 -8.72
N THR A 246 -9.66 7.43 -7.61
CA THR A 246 -9.70 8.35 -6.46
C THR A 246 -8.60 9.42 -6.49
N GLY A 247 -7.80 9.50 -7.55
CA GLY A 247 -6.73 10.49 -7.68
C GLY A 247 -5.48 10.16 -6.87
N VAL A 248 -5.26 8.87 -6.56
CA VAL A 248 -4.01 8.37 -5.97
C VAL A 248 -3.09 7.92 -7.10
N TYR A 249 -1.80 8.28 -7.02
CA TYR A 249 -0.79 7.89 -7.99
C TYR A 249 0.13 6.83 -7.36
N LEU A 250 0.22 5.69 -8.01
CA LEU A 250 0.95 4.51 -7.56
C LEU A 250 2.16 4.28 -8.47
N PHE A 251 3.35 4.29 -7.90
CA PHE A 251 4.60 3.97 -8.58
C PHE A 251 5.23 2.74 -7.93
N MET A 252 4.60 1.59 -8.15
CA MET A 252 4.95 0.31 -7.49
C MET A 252 5.98 -0.51 -8.28
N ASP A 253 6.01 -0.33 -9.60
CA ASP A 253 6.81 -1.08 -10.58
C ASP A 253 8.05 -0.31 -11.05
N THR A 254 8.26 0.92 -10.55
CA THR A 254 9.37 1.79 -10.95
C THR A 254 10.00 2.49 -9.75
N THR A 255 11.33 2.59 -9.77
CA THR A 255 12.12 3.42 -8.84
C THR A 255 12.37 4.82 -9.37
N LYS A 256 11.78 5.18 -10.52
CA LYS A 256 11.91 6.49 -11.16
C LYS A 256 10.51 7.07 -11.42
N PRO A 257 9.74 7.41 -10.36
CA PRO A 257 8.41 7.98 -10.50
C PRO A 257 8.49 9.35 -11.16
N ARG A 258 7.66 9.60 -12.17
CA ARG A 258 7.64 10.82 -12.98
C ARG A 258 6.21 11.24 -13.25
N ILE A 259 5.92 12.50 -12.98
CA ILE A 259 4.67 13.17 -13.30
C ILE A 259 4.98 14.31 -14.25
N PHE A 260 4.39 14.27 -15.44
CA PHE A 260 4.57 15.28 -16.48
C PHE A 260 3.37 16.22 -16.48
N ILE A 261 3.64 17.48 -16.16
CA ILE A 261 2.67 18.55 -15.95
C ILE A 261 2.79 19.52 -17.14
N PRO A 262 1.85 19.49 -18.10
CA PRO A 262 1.85 20.43 -19.22
C PRO A 262 1.48 21.83 -18.75
N LEU A 263 2.17 22.85 -19.28
CA LEU A 263 1.86 24.26 -19.08
C LEU A 263 1.20 24.81 -20.35
N MET A 264 -0.13 24.94 -20.32
CA MET A 264 -0.91 25.40 -21.48
C MET A 264 -0.81 26.91 -21.72
N LYS A 265 -0.39 27.67 -20.70
CA LYS A 265 -0.15 29.11 -20.73
C LYS A 265 1.21 29.38 -20.09
N SER A 266 1.81 30.52 -20.44
CA SER A 266 3.01 31.00 -19.75
C SER A 266 2.71 31.17 -18.27
N ALA A 267 3.56 30.61 -17.42
CA ALA A 267 3.45 30.68 -15.97
C ALA A 267 4.78 31.19 -15.40
N GLU A 268 4.73 32.10 -14.44
CA GLU A 268 5.92 32.63 -13.77
C GLU A 268 6.41 31.68 -12.67
N TRP A 269 5.48 30.99 -12.02
CA TRP A 269 5.77 30.04 -10.94
C TRP A 269 4.79 28.87 -10.95
N ILE A 270 5.24 27.77 -10.36
CA ILE A 270 4.44 26.56 -10.11
C ILE A 270 4.58 26.15 -8.64
N ASN A 271 3.47 25.81 -7.99
CA ASN A 271 3.41 25.28 -6.64
C ASN A 271 2.87 23.84 -6.68
N ILE A 272 3.61 22.91 -6.09
CA ILE A 272 3.24 21.50 -6.00
C ILE A 272 2.99 21.16 -4.54
N GLU A 273 1.79 20.65 -4.27
CA GLU A 273 1.38 20.13 -2.97
C GLU A 273 1.02 18.66 -3.11
N ALA A 274 1.52 17.80 -2.22
CA ALA A 274 1.18 16.38 -2.24
C ALA A 274 1.54 15.69 -0.93
N ASP A 275 0.83 14.62 -0.60
CA ASP A 275 1.23 13.69 0.45
C ASP A 275 2.00 12.53 -0.17
N ILE A 276 3.30 12.46 0.12
CA ILE A 276 4.22 11.51 -0.51
C ILE A 276 4.60 10.41 0.49
N SER A 277 4.36 9.16 0.10
CA SER A 277 4.67 7.98 0.92
C SER A 277 5.70 7.12 0.19
N PHE A 278 6.88 6.99 0.79
CA PHE A 278 7.93 6.06 0.37
C PHE A 278 7.51 4.61 0.62
N LEU A 279 7.86 3.73 -0.31
CA LEU A 279 7.72 2.29 -0.16
C LEU A 279 9.11 1.67 -0.15
N GLY A 280 9.52 1.23 1.05
CA GLY A 280 10.76 0.47 1.30
C GLY A 280 10.75 -0.88 0.62
#